data_AF-A0A3D0VB51-F1
#
_entry.id   AF-A0A3D0VB51-F1
#
_cell.length_a   1.000
_cell.length_b   1.000
_cell.length_c   1.000
_cell.angle_alpha   90.00
_cell.angle_beta   90.00
_cell.angle_gamma   90.00
#
_symmetry.space_group_name_H-M   'P 1'
#
loop_
_entity.id
_entity.type
_entity.pdbx_description
1 polymer ?
#
loop_
_entity_poly.entity_id
_entity_poly.type
_entity_poly.pdbx_seq_one_letter_code
_entity_poly.pdbx_strand_id
1 'polypeptide(L)' 'MTSSDADSLFSQALFSQARDWAAKDPDPATAAALTELLQLAEDGSPAASQELADSFSGTLQFGTAGLRA' A
#
# COMPACT_ATOMS: atom_id res chain seq x y z
N MET A 1 -14.60 21.68 9.26
CA MET A 1 -13.37 20.87 9.17
C MET A 1 -13.75 19.52 8.62
N THR A 2 -13.34 19.28 7.38
CA THR A 2 -13.92 18.32 6.43
C THR A 2 -13.26 16.95 6.54
N SER A 3 -14.04 15.86 6.46
CA SER A 3 -13.49 14.49 6.42
C SER A 3 -12.39 14.29 5.37
N SER A 4 -12.39 15.06 4.28
CA SER A 4 -11.34 15.02 3.23
C SER A 4 -9.92 15.29 3.72
N ASP A 5 -9.73 16.14 4.74
CA ASP A 5 -8.38 16.42 5.25
C ASP A 5 -7.82 15.22 6.03
N ALA A 6 -8.69 14.52 6.77
CA ALA A 6 -8.31 13.33 7.52
C ALA A 6 -7.94 12.17 6.60
N ASP A 7 -8.70 11.96 5.52
CA ASP A 7 -8.38 10.97 4.48
C ASP A 7 -7.02 11.24 3.84
N SER A 8 -6.71 12.50 3.49
CA SER A 8 -5.43 12.86 2.87
C SER A 8 -4.23 12.62 3.82
N LEU A 9 -4.37 12.95 5.10
CA LEU A 9 -3.34 12.70 6.10
C LEU A 9 -3.15 11.20 6.38
N PHE A 10 -4.25 10.43 6.38
CA PHE A 10 -4.22 8.98 6.53
C PHE A 10 -3.49 8.33 5.35
N SER A 11 -3.78 8.75 4.12
CA SER A 11 -3.05 8.29 2.93
C SER A 11 -1.56 8.61 3.04
N GLN A 12 -1.15 9.83 3.41
CA GLN A 12 0.28 10.13 3.59
C GLN A 12 0.97 9.25 4.64
N ALA A 13 0.30 8.98 5.76
CA ALA A 13 0.83 8.07 6.77
C ALA A 13 0.98 6.63 6.23
N LEU A 14 0.02 6.17 5.44
CA LEU A 14 0.04 4.88 4.74
C LEU A 14 1.25 4.76 3.80
N PHE A 15 1.50 5.76 2.95
CA PHE A 15 2.65 5.80 2.04
C PHE A 15 3.98 5.69 2.80
N SER A 16 4.13 6.45 3.90
CA SER A 16 5.33 6.38 4.73
C SER A 16 5.51 5.00 5.35
N GLN A 17 4.43 4.40 5.84
CA GLN A 17 4.47 3.10 6.51
C GLN A 17 4.78 1.97 5.53
N ALA A 18 4.20 2.01 4.33
CA ALA A 18 4.47 1.06 3.26
C ALA A 18 5.91 1.13 2.75
N ARG A 19 6.47 2.32 2.60
CA ARG A 19 7.89 2.50 2.22
C ARG A 19 8.84 1.92 3.28
N ASP A 20 8.53 2.16 4.56
CA ASP A 20 9.27 1.56 5.68
C ASP A 20 9.15 0.04 5.73
N TRP A 21 7.98 -0.51 5.37
CA TRP A 21 7.74 -1.94 5.35
C TRP A 21 8.51 -2.60 4.20
N ALA A 22 8.46 -2.04 2.99
CA ALA A 22 9.24 -2.50 1.84
C ALA A 22 10.75 -2.53 2.13
N ALA A 23 11.26 -1.55 2.90
CA ALA A 23 12.68 -1.50 3.27
C ALA A 23 13.08 -2.54 4.34
N LYS A 24 12.12 -3.02 5.13
CA LYS A 24 12.33 -4.01 6.20
C LYS A 24 11.98 -5.43 5.77
N ASP A 25 11.30 -5.59 4.64
CA ASP A 25 10.88 -6.87 4.11
C ASP A 25 12.10 -7.68 3.61
N PRO A 26 12.35 -8.90 4.15
CA PRO A 26 13.41 -9.77 3.67
C PRO A 26 13.10 -10.39 2.30
N ASP A 27 11.86 -10.37 1.83
CA ASP A 27 11.47 -10.88 0.52
C ASP A 27 11.52 -9.77 -0.55
N PRO A 28 12.47 -9.84 -1.50
CA PRO A 28 12.59 -8.85 -2.56
C PRO A 28 11.38 -8.83 -3.49
N ALA A 29 10.63 -9.94 -3.63
CA ALA A 29 9.44 -9.98 -4.47
C ALA A 29 8.31 -9.14 -3.85
N THR A 30 8.09 -9.31 -2.55
CA THR A 30 7.07 -8.56 -1.81
C THR A 30 7.43 -7.07 -1.69
N ALA A 31 8.70 -6.75 -1.43
CA ALA A 31 9.18 -5.37 -1.44
C ALA A 31 9.00 -4.66 -2.80
N ALA A 32 9.27 -5.37 -3.90
CA ALA A 32 9.10 -4.83 -5.26
C ALA A 32 7.62 -4.55 -5.57
N ALA A 33 6.72 -5.49 -5.26
CA ALA A 33 5.29 -5.31 -5.44
C ALA A 33 4.74 -4.11 -4.65
N LEU A 34 5.18 -3.97 -3.39
CA LEU A 34 4.78 -2.85 -2.55
C LEU A 34 5.31 -1.50 -3.08
N THR A 35 6.53 -1.49 -3.61
CA THR A 35 7.12 -0.30 -4.25
C THR A 35 6.36 0.09 -5.52
N GLU A 36 5.96 -0.87 -6.34
CA GLU A 36 5.17 -0.62 -7.55
C GLU A 36 3.78 -0.05 -7.22
N LEU A 37 3.10 -0.59 -6.21
CA LEU A 37 1.83 -0.05 -5.72
C LEU A 37 1.98 1.39 -5.22
N LEU A 38 3.08 1.70 -4.51
CA LEU A 38 3.38 3.06 -4.07
C LEU A 38 3.53 4.02 -5.25
N GLN A 39 4.26 3.62 -6.31
CA GLN A 39 4.41 4.46 -7.50
C GLN A 39 3.07 4.69 -8.21
N LEU A 40 2.28 3.63 -8.42
CA LEU A 40 0.97 3.73 -9.04
C LEU A 40 0.02 4.64 -8.24
N ALA A 41 0.06 4.54 -6.92
CA ALA A 41 -0.75 5.38 -6.05
C ALA A 41 -0.27 6.85 -6.05
N GLU A 42 1.04 7.11 -6.12
CA GLU A 42 1.61 8.46 -6.31
C GLU A 42 1.21 9.06 -7.68
N ASP A 43 1.13 8.24 -8.74
CA ASP A 43 0.64 8.64 -10.06
C ASP A 43 -0.87 8.95 -10.09
N GLY A 44 -1.56 8.76 -8.96
CA GLY A 44 -2.99 9.03 -8.82
C GLY A 44 -3.88 7.84 -9.18
N SER A 45 -3.35 6.61 -9.18
CA SER A 45 -4.16 5.40 -9.36
C SER A 45 -5.00 5.11 -8.09
N PRO A 46 -6.35 5.21 -8.18
CA PRO A 46 -7.20 4.91 -7.04
C PRO A 46 -7.18 3.43 -6.69
N ALA A 47 -6.99 2.54 -7.67
CA ALA A 47 -6.88 1.09 -7.44
C ALA A 47 -5.66 0.73 -6.57
N ALA A 48 -4.51 1.35 -6.84
CA ALA A 48 -3.30 1.11 -6.06
C ALA A 48 -3.40 1.69 -4.64
N SER A 49 -4.03 2.86 -4.50
CA SER A 49 -4.30 3.46 -3.18
C SER A 49 -5.24 2.58 -2.35
N GLN A 50 -6.25 2.00 -2.98
CA GLN A 50 -7.20 1.06 -2.36
C GLN A 50 -6.49 -0.23 -1.93
N GLU A 51 -5.69 -0.83 -2.82
CA GLU A 51 -4.86 -2.02 -2.53
C GLU A 51 -3.91 -1.79 -1.36
N LEU A 52 -3.23 -0.64 -1.31
CA LEU A 52 -2.39 -0.26 -0.17
C LEU A 52 -3.22 -0.11 1.11
N ALA A 53 -4.37 0.57 1.05
CA ALA A 53 -5.23 0.73 2.21
C ALA A 53 -5.78 -0.61 2.72
N ASP A 54 -6.13 -1.53 1.82
CA ASP A 54 -6.63 -2.87 2.15
C ASP A 54 -5.50 -3.74 2.72
N SER A 55 -4.29 -3.69 2.14
CA SER A 55 -3.11 -4.41 2.62
C SER A 55 -2.70 -4.02 4.04
N PHE A 56 -2.90 -2.75 4.41
CA PHE A 56 -2.55 -2.21 5.72
C PHE A 56 -3.73 -2.13 6.70
N SER A 57 -4.99 -2.20 6.24
CA SER A 57 -6.18 -2.21 7.12
C SER A 57 -6.68 -3.63 7.45
N GLY A 58 -6.46 -4.60 6.57
CA GLY A 58 -6.70 -6.02 6.84
C GLY A 58 -5.54 -6.64 7.60
N THR A 59 -5.81 -7.72 8.34
CA THR A 59 -4.77 -8.55 8.99
C THR A 59 -3.85 -9.15 7.93
N LEU A 60 -2.87 -8.40 7.46
CA LEU A 60 -1.71 -8.77 6.62
C LEU A 60 -1.79 -10.20 6.09
N GLN A 61 -2.72 -10.46 5.16
CA GLN A 61 -2.67 -11.63 4.30
C GLN A 61 -1.93 -11.18 3.05
N PHE A 62 -0.61 -10.99 3.19
CA PHE A 62 0.31 -10.98 2.06
C PHE A 62 0.31 -12.39 1.44
N GLY A 63 -0.77 -12.73 0.73
CA GLY A 63 -0.98 -14.09 0.25
C GLY A 63 -2.37 -14.36 -0.31
N THR A 64 -2.87 -13.58 -1.27
CA THR A 64 -3.95 -14.03 -2.18
C THR A 64 -3.89 -13.47 -3.61
N ALA A 65 -2.82 -12.78 -4.02
CA ALA A 65 -2.33 -12.97 -5.39
C ALA A 65 -1.27 -14.10 -5.30
N GLY A 66 -1.68 -15.37 -5.23
CA GLY A 66 -2.58 -15.86 -6.25
C GLY A 66 -1.97 -15.62 -7.64
N LEU A 67 -0.64 -15.71 -7.76
CA LEU A 67 -0.10 -16.54 -8.82
C LEU A 67 -0.81 -17.90 -8.67
N ARG A 68 -1.92 -18.06 -9.40
CA ARG A 68 -2.72 -19.26 -9.78
C ARG A 68 -4.23 -19.01 -9.57
N ALA A 69 -4.95 -19.33 -10.65
CA ALA A 69 -6.41 -19.40 -10.88
C ALA A 69 -7.30 -19.78 -9.70
#